data_AF-A0A967GPT8-F1
#
_entry.id   AF-A0A967GPT8-F1
#
_cell.length_a   1.000
_cell.length_b   1.000
_cell.length_c   1.000
_cell.angle_alpha   90.00
_cell.angle_beta   90.00
_cell.angle_gamma   90.00
#
_symmetry.space_group_name_H-M   'P 1'
#
loop_
_entity.id
_entity.type
_entity.pdbx_description
1 polymer ?
#
loop_
_entity_poly.entity_id
_entity_poly.type
_entity_poly.pdbx_seq_one_letter_code
_entity_poly.pdbx_strand_id
1 'polypeptide(L)'
;MKQSARLGLMKLAILIDRNPEMYCVLEGHTDLFGTDGYNLELSRKRAQAVKDWLVKSLRLDGSHIIVRPFGRSRAKVLEGSREEQAVNRRVDILMRKQIPPEQPVPVRATPNLPAPAPAPAPAPRAIPVDDQILDQVPRAIPLEVDPPRAIPAEPETQGGRSQ
;
A
#
# COMPACT_ATOMS: atom_id res chain seq x y z
N MET A 1 -1.46 -0.16 -4.48
CA MET A 1 -2.50 -1.18 -4.19
C MET A 1 -1.95 -2.55 -4.55
N LYS A 2 -2.13 -3.58 -3.70
CA LYS A 2 -1.63 -4.94 -3.98
C LYS A 2 -2.39 -5.56 -5.16
N GLN A 3 -1.71 -6.38 -5.96
CA GLN A 3 -2.29 -7.00 -7.16
C GLN A 3 -3.43 -7.97 -6.83
N SER A 4 -3.36 -8.67 -5.69
CA SER A 4 -4.45 -9.53 -5.20
C SER A 4 -5.76 -8.79 -4.94
N ALA A 5 -5.71 -7.50 -4.60
CA ALA A 5 -6.90 -6.68 -4.38
C ALA A 5 -7.59 -6.29 -5.70
N ARG A 6 -6.85 -6.21 -6.82
CA ARG A 6 -7.39 -5.78 -8.12
C ARG A 6 -8.47 -6.74 -8.64
N LEU A 7 -8.26 -8.05 -8.49
CA LEU A 7 -9.20 -9.05 -8.99
C LEU A 7 -10.57 -8.96 -8.29
N GLY A 8 -10.58 -8.70 -6.98
CA GLY A 8 -11.81 -8.49 -6.22
C GLY A 8 -12.56 -7.23 -6.67
N LEU A 9 -11.83 -6.17 -6.98
CA LEU A 9 -12.43 -4.90 -7.43
C LEU A 9 -13.00 -4.97 -8.84
N MET A 10 -12.40 -5.77 -9.73
CA MET A 10 -12.96 -6.03 -11.07
C MET A 10 -14.33 -6.72 -10.98
N LYS A 11 -14.49 -7.71 -10.09
CA LYS A 11 -15.78 -8.37 -9.86
C LYS A 11 -16.83 -7.40 -9.33
N LEU A 12 -16.42 -6.45 -8.50
CA LEU A 12 -17.27 -5.37 -7.98
C LEU A 12 -17.79 -4.45 -9.09
N ALA A 13 -16.96 -4.08 -10.07
CA ALA A 13 -17.42 -3.26 -11.19
C ALA A 13 -18.53 -3.95 -11.99
N ILE A 14 -18.38 -5.26 -12.28
CA ILE A 14 -19.43 -6.03 -12.97
C ILE A 14 -20.73 -6.04 -12.15
N LEU A 15 -20.63 -6.10 -10.82
CA LEU A 15 -21.81 -6.10 -9.94
C LEU A 15 -22.51 -4.74 -9.90
N ILE A 16 -21.76 -3.63 -9.93
CA ILE A 16 -22.30 -2.27 -9.98
C ILE A 16 -22.98 -2.02 -11.33
N ASP A 17 -22.34 -2.40 -12.44
CA ASP A 17 -22.86 -2.23 -13.79
C ASP A 17 -24.19 -2.97 -14.00
N ARG A 18 -24.29 -4.19 -13.45
CA ARG A 18 -25.53 -4.99 -13.48
C ARG A 18 -26.63 -4.49 -12.53
N ASN A 19 -26.31 -3.62 -11.58
CA ASN A 19 -27.24 -3.14 -10.57
C ASN A 19 -27.06 -1.63 -10.33
N PRO A 20 -27.52 -0.79 -11.28
CA PRO A 20 -27.32 0.66 -11.20
C PRO A 20 -28.03 1.31 -10.01
N GLU A 21 -29.05 0.66 -9.44
CA GLU A 21 -29.74 1.13 -8.23
C GLU A 21 -28.96 0.90 -6.93
N MET A 22 -27.80 0.24 -6.98
CA MET A 22 -26.99 -0.06 -5.80
C MET A 22 -25.82 0.91 -5.62
N TYR A 23 -25.64 1.31 -4.36
CA TYR A 23 -24.50 2.04 -3.88
C TYR A 23 -23.41 1.09 -3.38
N CYS A 24 -22.17 1.44 -3.71
CA CYS A 24 -20.96 0.83 -3.19
C CYS A 24 -20.47 1.63 -1.99
N VAL A 25 -20.53 1.05 -0.79
CA VAL A 25 -20.06 1.66 0.45
C VAL A 25 -18.69 1.10 0.80
N LEU A 26 -17.70 1.98 0.89
CA LEU A 26 -16.32 1.67 1.27
C LEU A 26 -16.11 2.00 2.74
N GLU A 27 -16.01 0.98 3.59
CA GLU A 27 -15.79 1.12 5.03
C GLU A 27 -14.29 1.03 5.34
N GLY A 28 -13.70 2.11 5.84
CA GLY A 28 -12.28 2.15 6.20
C GLY A 28 -12.05 1.83 7.68
N HIS A 29 -11.12 0.93 7.98
CA HIS A 29 -10.75 0.55 9.35
C HIS A 29 -9.24 0.68 9.61
N THR A 30 -8.88 1.08 10.82
CA THR A 30 -7.50 1.18 11.33
C THR A 30 -7.27 0.27 12.52
N ASP A 31 -6.01 0.16 12.95
CA ASP A 31 -5.68 -0.42 14.26
C ASP A 31 -6.06 0.53 15.40
N LEU A 32 -5.88 0.06 16.64
CA LEU A 32 -6.28 0.79 17.85
C LEU A 32 -5.25 1.83 18.30
N PHE A 33 -4.07 1.83 17.69
CA PHE A 33 -2.96 2.69 18.07
C PHE A 33 -3.14 4.11 17.52
N GLY A 34 -2.83 5.12 18.33
CA GLY A 34 -2.99 6.53 17.96
C GLY A 34 -4.35 7.11 18.34
N THR A 35 -4.54 8.40 18.03
CA THR A 35 -5.76 9.13 18.41
C THR A 35 -6.94 8.80 17.49
N ASP A 36 -8.15 8.98 18.00
CA ASP A 36 -9.38 8.77 17.22
C ASP A 36 -9.41 9.60 15.94
N GLY A 37 -9.08 10.89 16.03
CA GLY A 37 -9.07 11.80 14.87
C GLY A 37 -8.06 11.37 13.81
N TYR A 38 -6.86 10.95 14.22
CA TYR A 38 -5.85 10.44 13.29
C TYR A 38 -6.33 9.17 12.59
N ASN A 39 -6.87 8.23 13.34
CA ASN A 39 -7.37 6.96 12.80
C ASN A 39 -8.58 7.13 11.88
N LEU A 40 -9.47 8.06 12.21
CA LEU A 40 -10.60 8.42 11.34
C LEU A 40 -10.10 8.98 10.01
N GLU A 41 -9.17 9.94 10.05
CA GLU A 41 -8.59 10.54 8.85
C GLU A 41 -7.82 9.52 7.99
N LEU A 42 -7.03 8.66 8.64
CA LEU A 42 -6.28 7.61 7.96
C LEU A 42 -7.23 6.61 7.26
N SER A 43 -8.31 6.20 7.94
CA SER A 43 -9.31 5.32 7.35
C SER A 43 -9.99 5.98 6.14
N ARG A 44 -10.29 7.29 6.24
CA ARG A 44 -10.88 8.09 5.15
C ARG A 44 -9.96 8.10 3.93
N LYS A 45 -8.68 8.46 4.11
CA LYS A 45 -7.69 8.52 3.02
C LYS A 45 -7.54 7.17 2.30
N ARG A 46 -7.52 6.07 3.06
CA ARG A 46 -7.41 4.72 2.50
C ARG A 46 -8.64 4.34 1.67
N ALA A 47 -9.84 4.58 2.17
CA ALA A 47 -11.07 4.31 1.44
C ALA A 47 -11.23 5.22 0.21
N GLN A 48 -10.83 6.50 0.32
CA GLN A 48 -10.82 7.44 -0.79
C GLN A 48 -9.88 6.97 -1.92
N ALA A 49 -8.68 6.48 -1.58
CA ALA A 49 -7.76 5.94 -2.60
C ALA A 49 -8.36 4.74 -3.35
N VAL A 50 -9.20 3.92 -2.71
CA VAL A 50 -9.93 2.84 -3.37
C VAL A 50 -11.01 3.39 -4.29
N LYS A 51 -11.79 4.39 -3.83
CA LYS A 51 -12.77 5.09 -4.67
C LYS A 51 -12.12 5.69 -5.91
N ASP A 52 -11.01 6.42 -5.74
CA ASP A 52 -10.31 7.07 -6.84
C ASP A 52 -9.80 6.03 -7.86
N TRP A 53 -9.32 4.89 -7.37
CA TRP A 53 -8.91 3.80 -8.25
C TRP A 53 -10.10 3.19 -9.01
N LEU A 54 -11.23 2.96 -8.36
CA LEU A 54 -12.46 2.46 -8.99
C LEU A 54 -12.96 3.41 -10.09
N VAL A 55 -13.00 4.72 -9.82
CA VAL A 55 -13.41 5.73 -10.79
C VAL A 55 -12.41 5.81 -11.96
N LYS A 56 -11.10 5.87 -11.68
CA LYS A 56 -10.08 6.03 -12.73
C LYS A 56 -9.87 4.78 -13.57
N SER A 57 -9.83 3.60 -12.95
CA SER A 57 -9.50 2.35 -13.64
C SER A 57 -10.72 1.64 -14.23
N LEU A 58 -11.88 1.72 -13.58
CA LEU A 58 -13.08 1.00 -14.00
C LEU A 58 -14.18 1.93 -14.55
N ARG A 59 -13.92 3.25 -14.59
CA ARG A 59 -14.86 4.28 -15.08
C ARG A 59 -16.24 4.23 -14.42
N LEU A 60 -16.27 3.83 -13.15
CA LEU A 60 -17.49 3.81 -12.35
C LEU A 60 -17.90 5.24 -11.97
N ASP A 61 -19.20 5.50 -11.91
CA ASP A 61 -19.72 6.77 -11.40
C ASP A 61 -19.38 6.91 -9.91
N GLY A 62 -18.59 7.93 -9.59
CA GLY A 62 -18.21 8.26 -8.22
C GLY A 62 -19.39 8.61 -7.31
N SER A 63 -20.55 8.93 -7.87
CA SER A 63 -21.80 9.21 -7.16
C SER A 63 -22.38 7.95 -6.51
N HIS A 64 -22.15 6.78 -7.11
CA HIS A 64 -22.59 5.49 -6.56
C HIS A 64 -21.61 4.95 -5.50
N ILE A 65 -20.45 5.60 -5.31
CA ILE A 65 -19.41 5.15 -4.39
C ILE A 65 -19.36 6.07 -3.17
N ILE A 66 -19.78 5.55 -2.02
CA ILE A 66 -19.83 6.24 -0.75
C ILE A 66 -18.65 5.81 0.11
N VAL A 67 -17.89 6.77 0.65
CA VAL A 67 -16.78 6.51 1.57
C VAL A 67 -17.25 6.71 3.01
N ARG A 68 -17.07 5.70 3.85
CA ARG A 68 -17.40 5.73 5.27
C ARG A 68 -16.16 5.41 6.12
N PRO A 69 -15.54 6.42 6.76
CA PRO A 69 -14.42 6.18 7.66
C PRO A 69 -14.93 5.74 9.04
N PHE A 70 -14.48 4.58 9.52
CA PHE A 70 -14.78 4.10 10.88
C PHE A 70 -13.59 4.22 11.83
N GLY A 71 -12.37 4.45 11.33
CA GLY A 71 -11.16 4.43 12.16
C GLY A 71 -11.08 3.13 12.98
N ARG A 72 -10.91 3.28 14.30
CA ARG A 72 -10.83 2.18 15.25
C ARG A 72 -12.17 1.72 15.85
N SER A 73 -13.28 2.39 15.53
CA SER A 73 -14.60 2.12 16.14
C SER A 73 -15.17 0.72 15.86
N ARG A 74 -14.75 0.09 14.76
CA ARG A 74 -15.18 -1.26 14.33
C ARG A 74 -13.98 -2.20 14.18
N ALA A 75 -13.11 -2.20 15.18
CA ALA A 75 -12.00 -3.14 15.26
C ALA A 75 -12.52 -4.58 15.42
N LYS A 76 -11.91 -5.53 14.71
CA LYS A 76 -12.22 -6.97 14.85
C LYS A 76 -11.47 -7.56 16.03
N VAL A 77 -10.25 -7.07 16.26
CA VAL A 77 -9.38 -7.48 17.34
C VAL A 77 -9.20 -6.27 18.28
N LEU A 78 -9.56 -6.45 19.54
CA LEU A 78 -9.55 -5.38 20.55
C LEU A 78 -8.25 -5.35 21.37
N GLU A 79 -7.43 -6.40 21.30
CA GLU A 79 -6.23 -6.59 22.12
C GLU A 79 -5.09 -7.20 21.30
N GLY A 80 -3.87 -7.20 21.84
CA GLY A 80 -2.70 -7.80 21.21
C GLY A 80 -1.74 -6.81 20.54
N SER A 81 -0.65 -7.36 20.01
CA SER A 81 0.46 -6.68 19.34
C SER A 81 0.05 -6.01 18.01
N ARG A 82 0.94 -5.17 17.46
CA ARG A 82 0.71 -4.46 16.19
C ARG A 82 0.56 -5.41 15.00
N GLU A 83 1.21 -6.55 15.08
CA GLU A 83 1.18 -7.66 14.13
C GLU A 83 -0.18 -8.37 14.20
N GLU A 84 -0.65 -8.70 15.41
CA GLU A 84 -1.97 -9.32 15.62
C GLU A 84 -3.11 -8.39 15.22
N GLN A 85 -2.96 -7.09 15.46
CA GLN A 85 -3.92 -6.07 15.02
C GLN A 85 -3.85 -5.75 13.52
N ALA A 86 -2.96 -6.38 12.74
CA ALA A 86 -2.89 -6.15 11.29
C ALA A 86 -4.21 -6.42 10.57
N VAL A 87 -5.03 -7.34 11.10
CA VAL A 87 -6.36 -7.67 10.58
C VAL A 87 -7.36 -6.52 10.68
N ASN A 88 -7.11 -5.54 11.57
CA ASN A 88 -7.93 -4.33 11.70
C ASN A 88 -7.65 -3.33 10.57
N ARG A 89 -6.46 -3.36 9.96
CA ARG A 89 -6.09 -2.46 8.86
C ARG A 89 -6.72 -2.92 7.53
N ARG A 90 -8.04 -2.84 7.42
CA ARG A 90 -8.80 -3.29 6.23
C ARG A 90 -9.70 -2.20 5.63
N VAL A 91 -10.14 -2.44 4.40
CA VAL A 91 -11.22 -1.69 3.76
C VAL A 91 -12.26 -2.71 3.34
N ASP A 92 -13.45 -2.63 3.94
CA ASP A 92 -14.57 -3.50 3.61
C ASP A 92 -15.42 -2.82 2.53
N ILE A 93 -15.94 -3.60 1.57
CA ILE A 93 -16.73 -3.08 0.45
C ILE A 93 -18.11 -3.73 0.51
N LEU A 94 -19.14 -2.89 0.63
CA LEU A 94 -20.52 -3.34 0.82
C LEU A 94 -21.40 -2.76 -0.27
N MET A 95 -22.18 -3.63 -0.93
CA MET A 95 -23.23 -3.20 -1.85
C MET A 95 -24.54 -3.03 -1.09
N ARG A 96 -25.20 -1.87 -1.27
CA ARG A 96 -26.44 -1.51 -0.58
C ARG A 96 -27.37 -0.78 -1.54
N LYS A 97 -28.67 -1.08 -1.47
CA LYS A 97 -29.70 -0.30 -2.21
C LYS A 97 -29.94 1.09 -1.61
N GLN A 98 -29.56 1.29 -0.36
CA GLN A 98 -29.76 2.53 0.38
C GLN A 98 -28.46 2.92 1.06
N ILE A 99 -28.14 4.21 1.07
CA ILE A 99 -27.00 4.73 1.80
C ILE A 99 -27.33 4.61 3.30
N PRO A 100 -26.52 3.90 4.10
CA PRO A 100 -26.76 3.83 5.54
C PRO A 100 -26.81 5.25 6.14
N PRO A 101 -27.80 5.54 7.01
CA PRO A 101 -27.83 6.82 7.71
C PRO A 101 -26.52 7.00 8.46
N GLU A 102 -26.04 8.23 8.51
CA GLU A 102 -24.81 8.61 9.19
C GLU A 102 -24.99 8.41 10.70
N GLN A 103 -24.75 7.19 11.17
CA GLN A 103 -24.80 6.89 12.59
C GLN A 103 -23.59 7.56 13.25
N PRO A 104 -23.77 8.34 14.33
CA PRO A 104 -22.63 8.77 15.13
C PRO A 104 -21.96 7.51 15.63
N VAL A 105 -20.73 7.25 15.15
CA VAL A 105 -19.96 6.08 15.56
C VAL A 105 -19.83 6.14 17.09
N PRO A 106 -20.45 5.22 17.84
CA PRO A 106 -20.28 5.23 19.28
C PRO A 106 -18.81 4.97 19.56
N VAL A 107 -18.14 5.93 20.20
CA VAL A 107 -16.77 5.78 20.70
C VAL A 107 -16.82 4.81 21.88
N ARG A 108 -17.09 3.52 21.60
CA ARG A 108 -17.06 2.45 22.59
C ARG A 108 -15.83 1.61 22.35
N ALA A 109 -14.71 2.14 22.84
CA ALA A 109 -13.67 1.38 23.51
C ALA A 109 -12.72 2.42 24.11
N THR A 110 -12.69 2.53 25.42
CA THR A 110 -11.46 2.89 26.13
C THR A 110 -10.65 1.59 26.26
N PRO A 111 -9.71 1.28 25.34
CA PRO A 111 -8.58 0.49 25.74
C PRO A 111 -7.68 1.43 26.56
N ASN A 112 -7.34 1.02 27.77
CA ASN A 112 -6.27 1.65 28.54
C ASN A 112 -4.95 1.40 27.78
N LEU A 113 -4.62 2.30 26.86
CA LEU A 113 -3.35 2.32 26.14
C LEU A 113 -2.56 3.52 26.66
N PRO A 114 -1.28 3.35 27.04
CA PRO A 114 -0.44 4.48 27.39
C PRO A 114 -0.41 5.44 26.21
N ALA A 115 -0.50 6.75 26.52
CA ALA A 115 -0.48 7.80 25.52
C ALA A 115 0.71 7.59 24.56
N PRO A 116 0.50 7.67 23.23
CA PRO A 116 1.62 7.60 22.30
C PRO A 116 2.56 8.77 22.60
N ALA A 117 3.86 8.47 22.68
CA ALA A 117 4.93 9.47 22.65
C ALA A 117 4.66 10.50 21.54
N PRO A 118 5.06 11.78 21.72
CA PRO A 118 4.78 12.85 20.78
C PRO A 118 5.16 12.44 19.36
N ALA A 119 4.24 12.66 18.41
CA ALA A 119 4.43 12.32 17.00
C ALA A 119 5.78 12.84 16.49
N PRO A 120 6.54 12.07 15.70
CA PRO A 120 7.66 12.64 14.98
C PRO A 120 7.14 13.74 14.06
N ALA A 121 7.86 14.85 14.01
CA ALA A 121 7.60 16.04 13.21
C ALA A 121 7.15 15.71 11.76
N PRO A 122 6.33 16.57 11.13
CA PRO A 122 5.87 16.33 9.76
C PRO A 122 7.03 16.05 8.82
N ALA A 123 6.89 15.01 8.00
CA ALA A 123 7.83 14.68 6.94
C ALA A 123 8.16 15.96 6.12
N PRO A 124 9.43 16.17 5.74
CA PRO A 124 9.83 17.38 5.04
C PRO A 124 9.00 17.54 3.75
N ARG A 125 8.56 18.77 3.51
CA ARG A 125 7.83 19.18 2.30
C ARG A 125 8.56 18.62 1.07
N ALA A 126 7.81 17.98 0.19
CA ALA A 126 8.30 17.58 -1.12
C ALA A 126 8.92 18.81 -1.80
N ILE A 127 10.21 18.69 -2.13
CA ILE A 127 10.89 19.63 -3.02
C ILE A 127 10.15 19.53 -4.37
N PRO A 128 9.71 20.63 -4.99
CA PRO A 128 9.19 20.57 -6.35
C PRO A 128 10.32 20.04 -7.24
N VAL A 129 10.08 18.89 -7.87
CA VAL A 129 10.98 18.37 -8.90
C VAL A 129 10.66 19.16 -10.16
N ASP A 130 11.57 20.04 -10.56
CA ASP A 130 11.49 20.78 -11.82
C ASP A 130 11.42 19.80 -13.01
N ASP A 131 10.48 20.06 -13.91
CA ASP A 131 10.12 19.29 -15.12
C ASP A 131 11.14 19.43 -16.27
N GLN A 132 12.44 19.42 -15.95
CA GLN A 132 13.51 19.43 -16.95
C GLN A 132 14.51 18.33 -16.63
N ILE A 133 14.33 17.14 -17.23
CA ILE A 133 15.34 16.23 -17.81
C ILE A 133 14.54 15.05 -18.40
N LEU A 134 13.97 15.27 -19.58
CA LEU A 134 13.67 14.21 -20.54
C LEU A 134 14.83 14.21 -21.53
N ASP A 135 15.89 13.47 -21.24
CA ASP A 135 16.77 12.84 -22.22
C ASP A 135 18.04 12.34 -21.53
N GLN A 136 18.04 11.05 -21.19
CA GLN A 136 19.17 10.14 -21.33
C GLN A 136 18.79 8.78 -20.75
N VAL A 137 18.28 7.90 -21.62
CA VAL A 137 18.28 6.45 -21.37
C VAL A 137 19.69 5.95 -21.66
N PRO A 138 20.47 5.43 -20.69
CA PRO A 138 21.74 4.79 -21.02
C PRO A 138 21.47 3.49 -21.78
N ARG A 139 22.07 3.35 -22.97
CA ARG A 139 22.10 2.09 -23.73
C ARG A 139 22.84 1.02 -22.94
N ALA A 140 22.33 -0.21 -22.97
CA ALA A 140 22.98 -1.37 -22.39
C ALA A 140 24.37 -1.59 -23.03
N ILE A 141 25.37 -1.82 -22.19
CA ILE A 141 26.74 -2.16 -22.59
C ILE A 141 26.79 -3.67 -22.88
N PRO A 142 27.28 -4.13 -24.05
CA PRO A 142 27.48 -5.56 -24.29
C PRO A 142 28.61 -6.10 -23.40
N LEU A 143 28.40 -7.26 -22.78
CA LEU A 143 29.44 -7.99 -22.05
C LEU A 143 30.38 -8.67 -23.05
N GLU A 144 31.63 -8.21 -23.10
CA GLU A 144 32.70 -8.81 -23.89
C GLU A 144 33.33 -9.96 -23.09
N VAL A 145 33.32 -11.16 -23.66
CA VAL A 145 33.84 -12.39 -23.03
C VAL A 145 35.25 -12.64 -23.57
N ASP A 146 36.26 -12.42 -22.73
CA ASP A 146 37.67 -12.61 -23.10
C ASP A 146 38.05 -14.11 -23.06
N PRO A 147 38.75 -14.68 -24.06
CA PRO A 147 39.13 -16.09 -24.05
C PRO A 147 40.37 -16.35 -23.15
N PRO A 148 40.52 -17.56 -22.58
CA PRO A 148 41.64 -17.87 -21.68
C PRO A 148 42.97 -18.00 -22.43
N ARG A 149 44.01 -17.33 -21.91
CA ARG A 149 45.39 -17.34 -22.40
C ARG A 149 46.12 -18.62 -21.98
N ALA A 150 46.71 -19.32 -22.96
CA ALA A 150 47.48 -20.55 -22.77
C ALA A 150 48.79 -20.32 -21.99
N ILE A 151 49.15 -21.27 -21.13
CA ILE A 151 50.42 -21.35 -20.40
C ILE A 151 51.49 -21.92 -21.35
N PRO A 152 52.68 -21.30 -21.51
CA PRO A 152 53.77 -21.90 -22.27
C PRO A 152 54.52 -22.94 -21.43
N ALA A 153 54.84 -24.07 -22.05
CA ALA A 153 55.67 -25.13 -21.49
C ALA A 153 57.18 -24.85 -21.70
N GLU A 154 57.96 -25.10 -20.63
CA GLU A 154 59.35 -25.64 -20.58
C GLU A 154 60.50 -24.81 -21.23
N PRO A 155 61.79 -24.94 -20.81
CA PRO A 155 62.46 -26.20 -20.45
C PRO A 155 63.50 -26.21 -19.31
N GLU A 156 63.97 -27.44 -19.05
CA GLU A 156 65.07 -27.90 -18.19
C GLU A 156 66.40 -27.13 -18.38
N THR A 157 67.23 -27.02 -17.32
CA THR A 157 68.64 -27.47 -17.31
C THR A 157 69.36 -27.23 -15.97
N GLN A 158 69.73 -28.35 -15.35
CA GLN A 158 70.92 -28.73 -14.59
C GLN A 158 72.03 -27.70 -14.24
N GLY A 159 72.48 -27.73 -12.97
CA GLY A 159 73.92 -27.70 -12.65
C GLY A 159 74.37 -26.91 -11.41
N GLY A 160 75.01 -27.59 -10.44
CA GLY A 160 76.25 -27.07 -9.82
C GLY A 160 76.26 -26.65 -8.34
N ARG A 161 76.60 -27.62 -7.46
CA ARG A 161 77.58 -27.62 -6.33
C ARG A 161 77.81 -26.43 -5.37
N SER A 162 78.13 -26.86 -4.14
CA SER A 162 78.93 -26.25 -3.04
C SER A 162 78.07 -25.63 -1.92
N GLN A 163 78.20 -25.99 -0.64
CA GLN A 163 79.29 -26.60 0.14
C GLN A 163 78.78 -27.71 1.07
#